data_AF-A0A5J4VZ97-F1
#
_entry.id   AF-A0A5J4VZ97-F1
#
_cell.length_a   1.000
_cell.length_b   1.000
_cell.length_c   1.000
_cell.angle_alpha   90.00
_cell.angle_beta   90.00
_cell.angle_gamma   90.00
#
_symmetry.space_group_name_H-M   'P 1'
#
loop_
_entity.id
_entity.type
_entity.pdbx_description
1 polymer ?
#
loop_
_entity_poly.entity_id
_entity_poly.type
_entity_poly.pdbx_seq_one_letter_code
_entity_poly.pdbx_strand_id
1 'polypeptide(L)'
;MNFNLITYFNQAYDIQAPEIRKISRMCLFKIQSNGDETVQKQLSQLGYLISLTSVIYAAGGSGKVDNDQEINLIIINIFEFFKQLYFGTNNGDTQFPPHPSLAKLSYEQLEEEGCLEEIEALIINKGVDNIKFCTNGAKQTISNIFVNKSNPSPY
;
A
#
# COMPACT_ATOMS: atom_id res chain seq x y z
N MET A 1 -45.59 -14.72 -13.90
CA MET A 1 -44.26 -15.16 -13.47
C MET A 1 -43.29 -14.04 -13.83
N ASN A 2 -42.92 -13.20 -12.86
CA ASN A 2 -42.09 -12.01 -13.10
C ASN A 2 -40.64 -12.41 -12.81
N PHE A 3 -39.87 -12.73 -13.84
CA PHE A 3 -38.44 -13.00 -13.67
C PHE A 3 -37.76 -11.67 -13.32
N ASN A 4 -37.34 -11.55 -12.07
CA ASN A 4 -36.70 -10.34 -11.55
C ASN A 4 -35.25 -10.29 -12.09
N LEU A 5 -35.11 -9.93 -13.36
CA LEU A 5 -33.84 -9.83 -14.08
C LEU A 5 -32.79 -8.98 -13.33
N ILE A 6 -33.26 -7.96 -12.60
CA ILE A 6 -32.43 -7.07 -11.78
C ILE A 6 -31.69 -7.85 -10.69
N THR A 7 -32.32 -8.84 -10.08
CA THR A 7 -31.73 -9.64 -9.00
C THR A 7 -30.63 -10.58 -9.52
N TYR A 8 -30.79 -11.11 -10.73
CA TYR A 8 -29.84 -12.05 -11.33
C TYR A 8 -28.60 -11.35 -11.90
N PHE A 9 -28.77 -10.16 -12.52
CA PHE A 9 -27.62 -9.34 -12.95
C PHE A 9 -26.76 -8.92 -11.75
N ASN A 10 -27.37 -8.47 -10.65
CA ASN A 10 -26.64 -8.09 -9.44
C ASN A 10 -25.83 -9.26 -8.86
N GLN A 11 -26.37 -10.49 -8.84
CA GLN A 11 -25.66 -11.67 -8.35
C GLN A 11 -24.43 -12.03 -9.20
N ALA A 12 -24.51 -11.95 -10.53
CA ALA A 12 -23.38 -12.30 -11.40
C ALA A 12 -22.23 -11.26 -11.31
N TYR A 13 -22.55 -9.97 -11.15
CA TYR A 13 -21.54 -8.92 -10.93
C TYR A 13 -20.92 -9.00 -9.53
N ASP A 14 -21.71 -9.30 -8.50
CA ASP A 14 -21.23 -9.44 -7.11
C ASP A 14 -20.24 -10.60 -6.95
N ILE A 15 -20.35 -11.66 -7.76
CA ILE A 15 -19.43 -12.81 -7.73
C ILE A 15 -18.09 -12.49 -8.42
N GLN A 16 -18.09 -11.69 -9.49
CA GLN A 16 -16.88 -11.44 -10.29
C GLN A 16 -16.02 -10.29 -9.75
N ALA A 17 -16.63 -9.32 -9.07
CA ALA A 17 -15.94 -8.12 -8.60
C ALA A 17 -14.75 -8.41 -7.64
N PRO A 18 -14.83 -9.38 -6.69
CA PRO A 18 -13.70 -9.73 -5.84
C PRO A 18 -12.48 -10.23 -6.63
N GLU A 19 -12.69 -11.13 -7.60
CA GLU A 19 -11.61 -11.69 -8.42
C GLU A 19 -10.99 -10.64 -9.34
N ILE A 20 -11.80 -9.76 -9.93
CA ILE A 20 -11.29 -8.63 -10.73
C ILE A 20 -10.40 -7.74 -9.86
N ARG A 21 -10.84 -7.37 -8.66
CA ARG A 21 -10.05 -6.55 -7.73
C ARG A 21 -8.73 -7.21 -7.34
N LYS A 22 -8.75 -8.52 -7.08
CA LYS A 22 -7.54 -9.30 -6.76
C LYS A 22 -6.55 -9.30 -7.93
N ILE A 23 -7.02 -9.58 -9.14
CA ILE A 23 -6.17 -9.55 -10.35
C ILE A 23 -5.63 -8.14 -10.59
N SER A 24 -6.45 -7.10 -10.46
CA SER A 24 -6.01 -5.70 -10.60
C SER A 24 -4.90 -5.36 -9.60
N ARG A 25 -5.01 -5.78 -8.33
CA ARG A 25 -3.94 -5.60 -7.34
C ARG A 25 -2.66 -6.33 -7.72
N MET A 26 -2.76 -7.56 -8.23
CA MET A 26 -1.59 -8.30 -8.72
C MET A 26 -0.92 -7.60 -9.91
N CYS A 27 -1.71 -7.00 -10.81
CA CYS A 27 -1.19 -6.18 -11.91
C CYS A 27 -0.49 -4.93 -11.39
N LEU A 28 -1.11 -4.20 -10.46
CA LEU A 28 -0.51 -3.01 -9.85
C LEU A 28 0.79 -3.35 -9.09
N PHE A 29 0.84 -4.49 -8.41
CA PHE A 29 2.08 -4.98 -7.81
C PHE A 29 3.18 -5.15 -8.85
N LYS A 30 2.89 -5.81 -9.98
CA LYS A 30 3.88 -5.98 -11.04
C LYS A 30 4.32 -4.66 -11.66
N ILE A 31 3.42 -3.69 -11.79
CA ILE A 31 3.75 -2.33 -12.24
C ILE A 31 4.70 -1.68 -11.23
N GLN A 32 4.39 -1.77 -9.94
CA GLN A 32 5.24 -1.23 -8.89
C GLN A 32 6.62 -1.91 -8.86
N SER A 33 6.67 -3.25 -8.92
CA SER A 33 7.93 -3.99 -8.75
C SER A 33 8.91 -3.83 -9.92
N ASN A 34 8.39 -3.62 -11.13
CA ASN A 34 9.18 -3.43 -12.35
C ASN A 34 9.25 -1.97 -12.80
N GLY A 35 8.64 -1.06 -12.03
CA GLY A 35 8.46 0.33 -12.40
C GLY A 35 9.72 1.14 -12.15
N ASP A 36 10.12 1.92 -13.15
CA ASP A 36 11.19 2.91 -13.01
C ASP A 36 10.80 4.07 -12.07
N GLU A 37 11.70 5.04 -11.92
CA GLU A 37 11.46 6.24 -11.12
C GLU A 37 10.14 6.96 -11.46
N THR A 38 9.79 7.01 -12.75
CA THR A 38 8.58 7.69 -13.23
C THR A 38 7.33 6.95 -12.75
N VAL A 39 7.35 5.61 -12.84
CA VAL A 39 6.26 4.77 -12.34
C VAL A 39 6.10 4.95 -10.82
N GLN A 40 7.18 4.93 -10.04
CA GLN A 40 7.07 5.12 -8.59
C GLN A 40 6.47 6.49 -8.23
N LYS A 41 6.88 7.57 -8.94
CA LYS A 41 6.30 8.91 -8.76
C LYS A 41 4.80 8.92 -9.02
N GLN A 42 4.35 8.30 -10.10
CA GLN A 42 2.93 8.21 -10.44
C GLN A 42 2.16 7.43 -9.37
N LEU A 43 2.69 6.29 -8.91
CA LEU A 43 2.06 5.49 -7.87
C LEU A 43 1.91 6.27 -6.56
N SER A 44 2.93 7.00 -6.12
CA SER A 44 2.84 7.89 -4.94
C SER A 44 1.80 8.99 -5.10
N GLN A 45 1.58 9.51 -6.31
CA GLN A 45 0.63 10.60 -6.55
C GLN A 45 -0.81 10.12 -6.71
N LEU A 46 -1.01 8.90 -7.22
CA LEU A 46 -2.32 8.36 -7.57
C LEU A 46 -3.00 7.57 -6.45
N GLY A 47 -2.48 7.64 -5.22
CA GLY A 47 -3.06 6.92 -4.08
C GLY A 47 -2.94 5.39 -4.23
N TYR A 48 -1.88 4.91 -4.87
CA TYR A 48 -1.64 3.47 -5.07
C TYR A 48 -1.75 2.67 -3.78
N LEU A 49 -1.12 3.14 -2.69
CA LEU A 49 -1.17 2.42 -1.42
C LEU A 49 -2.57 2.39 -0.81
N ILE A 50 -3.35 3.48 -0.94
CA ILE A 50 -4.75 3.52 -0.52
C ILE A 50 -5.56 2.45 -1.28
N SER A 51 -5.31 2.32 -2.58
CA SER A 51 -5.98 1.30 -3.40
C SER A 51 -5.67 -0.13 -2.94
N LEU A 52 -4.45 -0.39 -2.47
CA LEU A 52 -4.06 -1.69 -1.94
C LEU A 52 -4.68 -1.96 -0.57
N THR A 53 -4.67 -0.97 0.33
CA THR A 53 -5.19 -1.10 1.70
C THR A 53 -6.71 -1.17 1.75
N SER A 54 -7.42 -0.73 0.70
CA SER A 54 -8.89 -0.81 0.58
C SER A 54 -9.49 -2.18 0.94
N VAL A 55 -8.77 -3.29 0.70
CA VAL A 55 -9.25 -4.64 1.03
C VAL A 55 -9.19 -4.95 2.53
N ILE A 56 -8.30 -4.29 3.27
CA ILE A 56 -8.15 -4.47 4.72
C ILE A 56 -9.41 -3.96 5.40
N TYR A 57 -9.91 -2.79 4.99
CA TYR A 57 -11.17 -2.21 5.45
C TYR A 57 -12.40 -3.06 5.10
N ALA A 58 -12.44 -3.60 3.88
CA ALA A 58 -13.56 -4.41 3.41
C ALA A 58 -13.77 -5.70 4.23
N ALA A 59 -12.74 -6.15 4.96
CA ALA A 59 -12.81 -7.27 5.90
C ALA A 59 -13.27 -6.88 7.33
N GLY A 60 -13.69 -5.61 7.50
CA GLY A 60 -14.29 -5.10 8.74
C GLY A 60 -13.36 -5.11 9.94
N GLY A 61 -12.04 -4.93 9.74
CA GLY A 61 -11.04 -4.91 10.81
C GLY A 61 -10.87 -6.23 11.58
N SER A 62 -11.65 -7.26 11.24
CA SER A 62 -11.71 -8.53 11.98
C SER A 62 -10.58 -9.51 11.64
N GLY A 63 -9.68 -9.14 10.72
CA GLY A 63 -8.61 -10.01 10.23
C GLY A 63 -9.09 -11.25 9.47
N LYS A 64 -10.41 -11.42 9.28
CA LYS A 64 -11.02 -12.45 8.42
C LYS A 64 -11.11 -11.94 6.99
N VAL A 65 -9.97 -11.73 6.36
CA VAL A 65 -9.93 -11.89 4.90
C VAL A 65 -9.87 -13.40 4.69
N ASP A 66 -10.78 -13.98 3.92
CA ASP A 66 -10.80 -15.42 3.59
C ASP A 66 -9.56 -15.89 2.80
N ASN A 67 -8.51 -15.06 2.71
CA ASN A 67 -7.32 -15.31 1.93
C ASN A 67 -6.08 -14.63 2.54
N ASP A 68 -5.48 -15.30 3.54
CA ASP A 68 -4.23 -14.88 4.20
C ASP A 68 -3.09 -14.59 3.20
N GLN A 69 -3.09 -15.24 2.03
CA GLN A 69 -2.10 -15.00 0.98
C GLN A 69 -2.23 -13.61 0.35
N GLU A 70 -3.45 -13.10 0.18
CA GLU A 70 -3.68 -11.79 -0.41
C GLU A 70 -3.30 -10.67 0.55
N ILE A 71 -3.64 -10.81 1.83
CA ILE A 71 -3.15 -9.90 2.89
C ILE A 71 -1.62 -9.85 2.87
N ASN A 72 -0.96 -11.02 2.92
CA ASN A 72 0.50 -11.10 2.97
C ASN A 72 1.14 -10.45 1.74
N LEU A 73 0.56 -10.65 0.56
CA LEU A 73 1.03 -10.00 -0.65
C LEU A 73 0.92 -8.47 -0.55
N ILE A 74 -0.22 -7.95 -0.10
CA ILE A 74 -0.43 -6.49 0.05
C ILE A 74 0.58 -5.89 1.02
N ILE A 75 0.77 -6.56 2.14
CA ILE A 75 1.76 -6.23 3.17
C ILE A 75 3.18 -6.15 2.57
N ILE A 76 3.59 -7.17 1.81
CA ILE A 76 4.90 -7.23 1.17
C ILE A 76 5.03 -6.09 0.15
N ASN A 77 3.97 -5.79 -0.58
CA ASN A 77 3.98 -4.73 -1.60
C ASN A 77 4.15 -3.35 -0.97
N ILE A 78 3.44 -3.08 0.13
CA ILE A 78 3.59 -1.83 0.89
C ILE A 78 5.04 -1.70 1.39
N PHE A 79 5.59 -2.78 1.95
CA PHE A 79 6.98 -2.83 2.42
C PHE A 79 7.98 -2.56 1.29
N GLU A 80 7.89 -3.27 0.18
CA GLU A 80 8.81 -3.13 -0.95
C GLU A 80 8.73 -1.72 -1.55
N PHE A 81 7.53 -1.17 -1.68
CA PHE A 81 7.34 0.20 -2.16
C PHE A 81 8.06 1.22 -1.27
N PHE A 82 7.82 1.19 0.04
CA PHE A 82 8.52 2.10 0.96
C PHE A 82 10.03 1.85 0.96
N LYS A 83 10.48 0.59 0.98
CA LYS A 83 11.90 0.24 0.97
C LYS A 83 12.61 0.81 -0.27
N GLN A 84 12.01 0.64 -1.44
CA GLN A 84 12.56 1.18 -2.69
C GLN A 84 12.58 2.71 -2.69
N LEU A 85 11.54 3.36 -2.18
CA LEU A 85 11.54 4.82 -2.05
C LEU A 85 12.57 5.33 -1.02
N TYR A 86 12.87 4.58 0.05
CA TYR A 86 13.86 5.00 1.05
C TYR A 86 15.30 4.76 0.64
N PHE A 87 15.59 3.59 0.08
CA PHE A 87 16.97 3.17 -0.20
C PHE A 87 17.33 3.29 -1.68
N GLY A 88 16.36 3.63 -2.53
CA GLY A 88 16.49 3.44 -3.96
C GLY A 88 16.52 1.96 -4.31
N THR A 89 16.81 1.67 -5.56
CA THR A 89 16.98 0.30 -6.06
C THR A 89 18.06 0.29 -7.12
N ASN A 90 18.81 -0.80 -7.19
CA ASN A 90 19.85 -1.07 -8.19
C ASN A 90 19.61 -2.44 -8.87
N ASN A 91 18.38 -2.95 -8.84
CA ASN A 91 18.04 -4.25 -9.38
C ASN A 91 17.64 -4.14 -10.86
N GLY A 92 18.59 -4.49 -11.75
CA GLY A 92 18.33 -4.65 -13.19
C GLY A 92 17.69 -3.41 -13.82
N ASP A 93 16.54 -3.60 -14.46
CA ASP A 93 15.80 -2.54 -15.18
C ASP A 93 15.07 -1.56 -14.23
N THR A 94 14.99 -1.87 -12.94
CA THR A 94 14.36 -1.03 -11.92
C THR A 94 15.44 -0.39 -11.06
N GLN A 95 16.05 0.66 -11.62
CA GLN A 95 17.09 1.44 -10.96
C GLN A 95 16.67 2.89 -10.79
N PHE A 96 16.70 3.37 -9.55
CA PHE A 96 16.47 4.78 -9.23
C PHE A 96 17.07 5.14 -7.86
N PRO A 97 17.47 6.41 -7.65
CA PRO A 97 17.99 6.85 -6.36
C PRO A 97 16.89 6.89 -5.29
N PRO A 98 17.24 6.96 -3.99
CA PRO A 98 16.28 7.23 -2.93
C PRO A 98 15.37 8.43 -3.22
N HIS A 99 14.07 8.27 -2.94
CA HIS A 99 13.05 9.31 -2.95
C HIS A 99 12.30 9.44 -1.61
N PRO A 100 12.97 9.88 -0.52
CA PRO A 100 12.33 9.99 0.79
C PRO A 100 11.13 10.94 0.82
N SER A 101 11.07 11.94 -0.07
CA SER A 101 9.91 12.84 -0.20
C SER A 101 8.65 12.13 -0.70
N LEU A 102 8.79 11.16 -1.60
CA LEU A 102 7.67 10.35 -2.11
C LEU A 102 7.22 9.33 -1.07
N ALA A 103 8.17 8.74 -0.34
CA ALA A 103 7.85 7.88 0.80
C ALA A 103 7.03 8.66 1.82
N LYS A 104 7.46 9.88 2.15
CA LYS A 104 6.73 10.76 3.06
C LYS A 104 5.32 11.09 2.57
N LEU A 105 5.16 11.51 1.33
CA LEU A 105 3.83 11.77 0.74
C LEU A 105 2.91 10.55 0.86
N SER A 106 3.44 9.38 0.52
CA SER A 106 2.67 8.13 0.54
C SER A 106 2.30 7.71 1.98
N TYR A 107 3.18 7.95 2.94
CA TYR A 107 2.90 7.73 4.36
C TYR A 107 1.82 8.68 4.87
N GLU A 108 1.91 9.98 4.54
CA GLU A 108 0.92 10.98 4.93
C GLU A 108 -0.47 10.66 4.37
N GLN A 109 -0.56 10.22 3.12
CA GLN A 109 -1.80 9.75 2.52
C GLN A 109 -2.41 8.56 3.27
N LEU A 110 -1.57 7.61 3.70
CA LEU A 110 -2.04 6.46 4.48
C LEU A 110 -2.50 6.87 5.88
N GLU A 111 -1.83 7.82 6.52
CA GLU A 111 -2.25 8.37 7.82
C GLU A 111 -3.58 9.13 7.69
N GLU A 112 -3.72 9.99 6.69
CA GLU A 112 -4.92 10.81 6.46
C GLU A 112 -6.17 9.95 6.24
N GLU A 113 -6.02 8.82 5.53
CA GLU A 113 -7.09 7.85 5.28
C GLU A 113 -7.25 6.80 6.40
N GLY A 114 -6.50 6.91 7.50
CA GLY A 114 -6.52 5.93 8.60
C GLY A 114 -6.09 4.51 8.20
N CYS A 115 -5.31 4.37 7.13
CA CYS A 115 -4.81 3.08 6.65
C CYS A 115 -3.77 2.50 7.61
N LEU A 116 -3.02 3.34 8.30
CA LEU A 116 -1.90 2.90 9.12
C LEU A 116 -2.35 2.15 10.36
N GLU A 117 -3.45 2.57 10.99
CA GLU A 117 -4.07 1.88 12.12
C GLU A 117 -4.53 0.48 11.73
N GLU A 118 -5.15 0.35 10.56
CA GLU A 118 -5.62 -0.93 10.02
C GLU A 118 -4.44 -1.86 9.68
N ILE A 119 -3.38 -1.32 9.07
CA ILE A 119 -2.14 -2.07 8.83
C ILE A 119 -1.52 -2.51 10.16
N GLU A 120 -1.44 -1.63 11.16
CA GLU A 120 -0.87 -1.96 12.47
C GLU A 120 -1.68 -3.06 13.18
N ALA A 121 -3.01 -2.96 13.18
CA ALA A 121 -3.89 -4.00 13.72
C ALA A 121 -3.69 -5.35 13.00
N LEU A 122 -3.55 -5.32 11.68
CA LEU A 122 -3.31 -6.51 10.85
C LEU A 122 -1.95 -7.16 11.18
N ILE A 123 -0.91 -6.36 11.36
CA ILE A 123 0.43 -6.81 11.73
C ILE A 123 0.43 -7.48 13.10
N ILE A 124 -0.23 -6.86 14.09
CA ILE A 124 -0.32 -7.42 15.45
C ILE A 124 -1.02 -8.77 15.42
N ASN A 125 -2.10 -8.89 14.64
CA ASN A 125 -2.89 -10.10 14.55
C ASN A 125 -2.20 -11.22 13.75
N LYS A 126 -1.37 -10.88 12.76
CA LYS A 126 -0.71 -11.85 11.85
C LYS A 126 0.79 -12.08 12.12
N GLY A 127 1.42 -11.27 12.97
CA GLY A 127 2.82 -11.42 13.38
C GLY A 127 3.85 -11.05 12.31
N VAL A 128 3.62 -9.99 11.52
CA VAL A 128 4.52 -9.62 10.41
C VAL A 128 5.57 -8.59 10.85
N ASP A 129 6.67 -9.08 11.43
CA ASP A 129 7.73 -8.25 12.03
C ASP A 129 8.46 -7.32 11.03
N ASN A 130 8.62 -7.75 9.77
CA ASN A 130 9.38 -6.99 8.76
C ASN A 130 8.72 -5.64 8.40
N ILE A 131 7.38 -5.58 8.35
CA ILE A 131 6.70 -4.31 8.06
C ILE A 131 6.86 -3.36 9.25
N LYS A 132 6.74 -3.86 10.49
CA LYS A 132 6.92 -3.04 11.70
C LYS A 132 8.28 -2.35 11.70
N PHE A 133 9.33 -3.07 11.30
CA PHE A 133 10.66 -2.49 11.13
C PHE A 133 10.67 -1.36 10.08
N CYS A 134 10.08 -1.58 8.91
CA CYS A 134 10.03 -0.57 7.86
C CYS A 134 9.14 0.62 8.18
N THR A 135 7.96 0.42 8.77
CA THR A 135 7.07 1.50 9.23
C THR A 135 7.77 2.34 10.29
N ASN A 136 8.48 1.71 11.23
CA ASN A 136 9.27 2.44 12.22
C ASN A 136 10.45 3.19 11.57
N GLY A 137 11.16 2.58 10.63
CA GLY A 137 12.22 3.23 9.86
C GLY A 137 11.70 4.41 9.01
N ALA A 138 10.52 4.25 8.44
CA ALA A 138 9.81 5.27 7.67
C ALA A 138 9.38 6.42 8.57
N LYS A 139 8.67 6.12 9.67
CA LYS A 139 8.28 7.07 10.72
C LYS A 139 9.49 7.85 11.25
N GLN A 140 10.60 7.17 11.54
CA GLN A 140 11.83 7.81 12.00
C GLN A 140 12.46 8.70 10.94
N THR A 141 12.55 8.24 9.69
CA THR A 141 13.17 9.01 8.61
C THR A 141 12.32 10.22 8.22
N ILE A 142 11.01 10.07 8.16
CA ILE A 142 10.04 11.16 7.99
C ILE A 142 10.21 12.17 9.12
N SER A 143 10.19 11.71 10.37
CA SER A 143 10.40 12.56 11.54
C SER A 143 11.73 13.30 11.46
N ASN A 144 12.82 12.63 11.09
CA ASN A 144 14.13 13.26 10.94
C ASN A 144 14.15 14.32 9.82
N ILE A 145 13.52 14.06 8.66
CA ILE A 145 13.40 15.02 7.56
C ILE A 145 12.60 16.24 7.99
N PHE A 146 11.52 16.05 8.75
CA PHE A 146 10.66 17.12 9.22
C PHE A 146 11.29 17.92 10.36
N VAL A 147 11.92 17.27 11.34
CA VAL A 147 12.67 17.94 12.42
C VAL A 147 13.79 18.79 11.82
N ASN A 148 14.50 18.28 10.81
CA ASN A 148 15.56 19.01 10.13
C ASN A 148 15.02 20.18 9.27
N LYS A 149 13.78 20.10 8.77
CA LYS A 149 13.12 21.22 8.07
C LYS A 149 12.49 22.27 9.00
N SER A 150 12.04 21.87 10.18
CA SER A 150 11.49 22.77 11.21
C SER A 150 12.55 23.47 12.04
N ASN A 151 13.81 23.04 11.93
CA ASN A 151 14.97 23.69 12.50
C ASN A 151 15.93 24.12 11.38
N PRO A 152 15.57 25.13 10.55
CA PRO A 152 16.56 25.73 9.67
C PRO A 152 17.63 26.30 10.60
N SER A 153 18.81 25.67 10.58
CA SER A 153 19.97 26.16 11.33
C SER A 153 20.08 27.67 11.10
N PRO A 154 20.13 28.49 12.16
CA PRO A 154 20.28 29.92 12.02
C PRO A 154 21.70 30.17 11.52
N TYR A 155 21.84 30.35 10.22
CA TYR A 155 22.96 31.09 9.65
C TYR A 155 22.62 32.57 9.66
#